data_AF-A0A377M007-F1
#
_entry.id   AF-A0A377M007-F1
#
_cell.length_a   1.000
_cell.length_b   1.000
_cell.length_c   1.000
_cell.angle_alpha   90.00
_cell.angle_beta   90.00
_cell.angle_gamma   90.00
#
_symmetry.space_group_name_H-M   'P 1'
#
loop_
_entity.id
_entity.type
_entity.pdbx_description
1 polymer ?
#
loop_
_entity_poly.entity_id
_entity_poly.type
_entity_poly.pdbx_seq_one_letter_code
_entity_poly.pdbx_strand_id
1 'polypeptide(L)'
;MLEVAQQRVDKLKARGYDKAGIYNPQGVGGTHVMYVLHHNDQPELYHNLPKDPAIDTSINLWKGALKPLSAAGFIATFAGLIYHYIGIGPNKEVDDEEEEHHE
;
A
#
# COMPACT_ATOMS: atom_id res chain seq x y z
N MET A 1 15.99 -15.11 19.18
CA MET A 1 14.80 -14.79 20.01
C MET A 1 13.62 -15.72 19.78
N LEU A 2 13.27 -16.06 18.53
CA LEU A 2 12.14 -16.97 18.23
C LEU A 2 12.27 -18.33 18.95
N GLU A 3 13.45 -18.94 18.94
CA GLU A 3 13.69 -20.20 19.63
C GLU A 3 13.41 -20.11 21.15
N VAL A 4 13.91 -19.05 21.79
CA VAL A 4 13.67 -18.79 23.23
C VAL A 4 12.18 -18.56 23.51
N ALA A 5 11.49 -17.84 22.62
CA ALA A 5 10.05 -17.62 22.73
C ALA A 5 9.29 -18.95 22.59
N GLN A 6 9.70 -19.85 21.70
CA GLN A 6 9.10 -21.17 21.54
C GLN A 6 9.28 -22.03 22.79
N GLN A 7 10.49 -22.07 23.36
CA GLN A 7 10.75 -22.76 24.63
C GLN A 7 9.86 -22.23 25.76
N ARG A 8 9.54 -20.92 25.75
CA ARG A 8 8.62 -20.32 26.73
C ARG A 8 7.17 -20.74 26.48
N VAL A 9 6.73 -20.80 25.22
CA VAL A 9 5.40 -21.29 24.84
C VAL A 9 5.21 -22.74 25.30
N ASP A 10 6.20 -23.61 25.09
CA ASP A 10 6.11 -25.01 25.50
C ASP A 10 5.94 -25.15 27.02
N LYS A 11 6.65 -24.33 27.79
CA LYS A 11 6.50 -24.25 29.25
C LYS A 11 5.12 -23.75 29.68
N LEU A 12 4.50 -22.84 28.93
CA LEU A 12 3.14 -22.33 29.22
C LEU A 12 2.08 -23.38 28.90
N LYS A 13 2.22 -24.08 27.77
CA LYS A 13 1.34 -25.20 27.40
C LYS A 13 1.37 -26.31 28.44
N ALA A 14 2.56 -26.68 28.92
CA ALA A 14 2.72 -27.64 30.02
C ALA A 14 2.05 -27.19 31.35
N ARG A 15 1.71 -25.90 31.50
CA ARG A 15 1.02 -25.33 32.66
C ARG A 15 -0.49 -25.13 32.43
N GLY A 16 -1.04 -25.63 31.32
CA GLY A 16 -2.47 -25.57 30.99
C GLY A 16 -2.89 -24.41 30.10
N TYR A 17 -1.95 -23.62 29.56
CA TYR A 17 -2.27 -22.59 28.57
C TYR A 17 -2.19 -23.16 27.14
N ASP A 18 -3.21 -23.92 26.73
CA ASP A 18 -3.23 -24.63 25.44
C ASP A 18 -3.08 -23.69 24.23
N LYS A 19 -3.55 -22.45 24.38
CA LYS A 19 -3.51 -21.40 23.35
C LYS A 19 -2.30 -20.46 23.48
N ALA A 20 -1.32 -20.81 24.30
CA ALA A 20 -0.09 -20.03 24.37
C ALA A 20 0.64 -20.03 23.01
N GLY A 21 1.21 -18.89 22.65
CA GLY A 21 1.83 -18.70 21.36
C GLY A 21 2.74 -17.47 21.30
N ILE A 22 3.50 -17.38 20.21
CA ILE A 22 4.35 -16.23 19.92
C ILE A 22 3.54 -15.26 19.06
N TYR A 23 3.38 -14.04 19.54
CA TYR A 23 2.81 -12.96 18.75
C TYR A 23 3.92 -12.32 17.90
N ASN A 24 3.97 -12.72 16.63
CA ASN A 24 4.88 -12.21 15.60
C ASN A 24 4.13 -12.09 14.26
N PRO A 25 3.31 -11.04 14.08
CA PRO A 25 2.28 -10.98 13.05
C PRO A 25 2.86 -10.94 11.64
N GLN A 26 2.39 -11.85 10.78
CA GLN A 26 2.89 -11.98 9.40
C GLN A 26 2.32 -10.91 8.46
N GLY A 27 1.16 -10.31 8.77
CA GLY A 27 0.56 -9.23 7.98
C GLY A 27 1.43 -7.97 7.86
N VAL A 28 2.46 -7.84 8.70
CA VAL A 28 3.50 -6.80 8.64
C VAL A 28 4.91 -7.35 8.37
N GLY A 29 5.03 -8.62 7.99
CA GLY A 29 6.31 -9.28 7.70
C GLY A 29 7.08 -9.74 8.94
N GLY A 30 6.41 -9.85 10.10
CA GLY A 30 7.06 -10.09 11.39
C GLY A 30 7.53 -8.80 12.05
N THR A 31 7.97 -8.93 13.30
CA THR A 31 8.29 -7.82 14.19
C THR A 31 9.61 -8.08 14.90
N HIS A 32 10.38 -7.00 15.13
CA HIS A 32 11.62 -7.08 15.89
C HIS A 32 11.39 -7.06 17.42
N VAL A 33 10.16 -6.72 17.84
CA VAL A 33 9.68 -6.84 19.21
C VAL A 33 8.49 -7.78 19.19
N MET A 34 8.61 -8.91 19.86
CA MET A 34 7.61 -9.97 19.88
C MET A 34 7.16 -10.25 21.30
N TYR A 35 5.96 -10.80 21.46
CA TYR A 35 5.43 -11.23 22.75
C TYR A 35 5.24 -12.74 22.79
N VAL A 36 5.31 -13.32 23.99
CA VAL A 36 4.77 -14.66 24.26
C VAL A 36 3.48 -14.46 25.05
N LEU A 37 2.36 -14.84 24.45
CA LEU A 37 1.04 -14.64 25.01
C LEU A 37 0.51 -15.96 25.59
N HIS A 38 -0.27 -15.86 26.66
CA HIS A 38 -0.99 -17.00 27.23
C HIS A 38 -2.23 -17.35 26.39
N HIS A 39 -2.89 -16.32 25.86
CA HIS A 39 -4.06 -16.40 24.99
C HIS A 39 -3.74 -15.78 23.62
N ASN A 40 -2.90 -16.46 22.84
CA ASN A 40 -2.49 -15.96 21.52
C ASN A 40 -3.61 -16.02 20.47
N ASP A 41 -4.69 -16.74 20.76
CA ASP A 41 -5.93 -16.79 20.00
C ASP A 41 -6.83 -15.55 20.21
N GLN A 42 -6.62 -14.83 21.32
CA GLN A 42 -7.36 -13.65 21.76
C GLN A 42 -6.40 -12.54 22.22
N PRO A 43 -5.51 -12.05 21.33
CA PRO A 43 -4.55 -11.00 21.68
C PRO A 43 -5.23 -9.72 22.17
N GLU A 44 -6.48 -9.46 21.76
CA GLU A 44 -7.24 -8.28 22.15
C GLU A 44 -7.46 -8.17 23.68
N LEU A 45 -7.40 -9.29 24.40
CA LEU A 45 -7.42 -9.32 25.87
C LEU A 45 -6.24 -8.55 26.50
N TYR A 46 -5.12 -8.42 25.77
CA TYR A 46 -3.94 -7.68 26.19
C TYR A 46 -4.04 -6.21 25.76
N HIS A 47 -5.00 -5.48 26.34
CA HIS A 47 -5.23 -4.05 26.06
C HIS A 47 -5.43 -3.73 24.56
N ASN A 48 -6.31 -4.46 23.89
CA ASN A 48 -6.64 -4.28 22.47
C ASN A 48 -5.44 -4.47 21.53
N LEU A 49 -4.50 -5.36 21.87
CA LEU A 49 -3.47 -5.78 20.93
C LEU A 49 -4.15 -6.38 19.67
N PRO A 50 -3.88 -5.86 18.45
CA PRO A 50 -4.54 -6.34 17.24
C PRO A 50 -4.31 -7.82 17.00
N LYS A 51 -5.30 -8.54 16.46
CA LYS A 51 -5.17 -9.97 16.20
C LYS A 51 -4.41 -10.34 14.95
N ASP A 52 -4.67 -9.63 13.86
CA ASP A 52 -3.98 -9.83 12.59
C ASP A 52 -3.68 -8.46 11.97
N PRO A 53 -2.72 -7.69 12.53
CA PRO A 53 -2.38 -6.41 11.98
C PRO A 53 -1.72 -6.58 10.61
N ALA A 54 -2.19 -5.79 9.65
CA ALA A 54 -1.62 -5.69 8.32
C ALA A 54 -1.61 -4.22 7.86
N ILE A 55 -0.88 -3.94 6.79
CA ILE A 55 -0.96 -2.63 6.13
C ILE A 55 -2.37 -2.48 5.54
N ASP A 56 -3.02 -1.37 5.86
CA ASP A 56 -4.36 -1.06 5.38
C ASP A 56 -4.45 -1.08 3.83
N THR A 57 -5.56 -1.60 3.30
CA THR A 57 -5.79 -1.77 1.86
C THR A 57 -5.72 -0.44 1.09
N SER A 58 -6.23 0.65 1.66
CA SER A 58 -6.20 1.97 1.02
C SER A 58 -4.76 2.49 0.88
N ILE A 59 -3.91 2.21 1.87
CA ILE A 59 -2.49 2.57 1.84
C ILE A 59 -1.75 1.76 0.78
N ASN A 60 -2.04 0.45 0.68
CA ASN A 60 -1.48 -0.40 -0.37
C ASN A 60 -1.90 0.07 -1.78
N LEU A 61 -3.16 0.50 -1.97
CA LEU A 61 -3.63 1.04 -3.24
C LEU A 61 -2.90 2.36 -3.60
N TRP A 62 -2.85 3.29 -2.65
CA TRP A 62 -2.24 4.61 -2.84
C TRP A 62 -0.74 4.53 -3.13
N LYS A 63 -0.01 3.72 -2.36
CA LYS A 63 1.45 3.58 -2.51
C LYS A 63 1.84 2.55 -3.57
N GLY A 64 0.94 1.65 -3.93
CA GLY A 64 1.11 0.63 -4.95
C GLY A 64 0.57 1.09 -6.29
N ALA A 65 -0.52 0.46 -6.76
CA ALA A 65 -1.02 0.56 -8.13
C ALA A 65 -1.31 1.99 -8.61
N LEU A 66 -1.73 2.90 -7.71
CA LEU A 66 -2.05 4.26 -8.11
C LEU A 66 -0.82 5.03 -8.63
N LYS A 67 0.39 4.71 -8.15
CA LYS A 67 1.62 5.39 -8.59
C LYS A 67 1.93 5.17 -10.08
N PRO A 68 2.10 3.93 -10.58
CA PRO A 68 2.36 3.70 -12.00
C PRO A 68 1.17 4.07 -12.89
N LEU A 69 -0.07 3.90 -12.42
CA LEU A 69 -1.26 4.34 -13.18
C LEU A 69 -1.25 5.85 -13.38
N SER A 70 -0.98 6.64 -12.33
CA SER A 70 -0.84 8.09 -12.45
C SER A 70 0.33 8.48 -13.35
N ALA A 71 1.48 7.80 -13.26
CA ALA A 71 2.62 8.07 -14.14
C ALA A 71 2.26 7.81 -15.62
N ALA A 72 1.60 6.70 -15.91
CA ALA A 72 1.10 6.40 -17.25
C ALA A 72 0.08 7.45 -17.74
N GLY A 73 -0.84 7.86 -16.86
CA GLY A 73 -1.80 8.93 -17.13
C GLY A 73 -1.11 10.26 -17.48
N PHE A 74 -0.06 10.64 -16.75
CA PHE A 74 0.73 11.82 -17.08
C PHE A 74 1.40 11.71 -18.45
N ILE A 75 2.08 10.60 -18.73
CA ILE A 75 2.75 10.39 -20.02
C ILE A 75 1.75 10.47 -21.18
N ALA A 76 0.62 9.75 -21.05
CA ALA A 76 -0.43 9.75 -22.06
C ALA A 76 -1.03 11.15 -22.27
N THR A 77 -1.26 11.89 -21.18
CA THR A 77 -1.77 13.26 -21.24
C THR A 77 -0.80 14.19 -21.93
N PHE A 78 0.47 14.21 -21.53
CA PHE A 78 1.49 15.07 -22.16
C PHE A 78 1.69 14.71 -23.64
N ALA A 79 1.79 13.43 -23.98
CA ALA A 79 1.87 13.00 -25.36
C ALA A 79 0.64 13.46 -26.15
N GLY A 80 -0.57 13.22 -25.63
CA GLY A 80 -1.82 13.65 -26.24
C GLY A 80 -1.87 15.15 -26.49
N LEU A 81 -1.49 15.97 -25.51
CA LEU A 81 -1.44 17.43 -25.65
C LEU A 81 -0.42 17.88 -26.70
N ILE A 82 0.78 17.28 -26.73
CA ILE A 82 1.81 17.60 -27.72
C ILE A 82 1.34 17.25 -29.13
N TYR A 83 0.83 16.02 -29.33
CA TYR A 83 0.36 15.59 -30.65
C TYR A 83 -0.89 16.35 -31.11
N HIS A 84 -1.80 16.68 -30.19
CA HIS A 84 -2.96 17.53 -30.49
C HIS A 84 -2.50 18.90 -30.99
N TYR A 85 -1.56 19.55 -30.29
CA TYR A 85 -1.06 20.86 -30.68
C TYR A 85 -0.31 20.84 -32.02
N ILE A 86 0.52 19.82 -32.27
CA ILE A 86 1.22 19.65 -33.57
C ILE A 86 0.21 19.42 -34.70
N GLY A 87 -0.79 18.58 -34.47
CA GLY A 87 -1.74 18.15 -35.50
C GLY A 87 -2.82 19.19 -35.83
N ILE A 88 -3.30 19.95 -34.85
CA ILE A 88 -4.39 20.92 -35.02
C ILE A 88 -3.88 22.36 -35.07
N GLY A 89 -2.79 22.66 -34.36
CA GLY A 89 -2.26 24.00 -34.23
C GLY A 89 -2.95 24.83 -33.14
N PRO A 90 -2.48 26.07 -32.94
CA PRO A 90 -3.08 26.99 -31.98
C PRO A 90 -4.47 27.43 -32.44
N ASN A 91 -5.37 27.68 -31.49
CA ASN A 91 -6.59 28.44 -31.78
C ASN A 91 -6.24 29.93 -31.84
N LYS A 92 -6.19 30.49 -33.05
CA LYS A 92 -5.95 31.91 -33.28
C LYS A 92 -7.26 32.66 -33.49
N GLU A 93 -7.26 33.94 -33.15
CA GLU A 93 -8.28 34.86 -33.67
C GLU A 93 -8.13 34.91 -35.19
N VAL A 94 -9.25 34.93 -35.91
CA VAL A 94 -9.27 35.14 -37.36
C VAL A 94 -9.10 36.63 -37.57
N ASP A 95 -7.96 37.05 -38.13
CA ASP A 95 -7.81 38.38 -38.69
C ASP A 95 -8.08 38.26 -40.19
N ASP A 96 -9.01 39.07 -40.72
CA ASP A 96 -9.55 38.97 -42.08
C ASP A 96 -8.47 39.11 -43.19
N GLU A 97 -7.21 39.39 -42.84
CA GLU A 97 -6.07 39.57 -43.75
C GLU A 97 -5.27 38.28 -44.04
N GLU A 98 -5.42 37.18 -43.27
CA GLU A 98 -4.66 35.93 -43.51
C GLU A 98 -5.27 35.03 -44.62
N GLU A 99 -6.52 35.27 -45.06
CA GLU A 99 -7.13 34.51 -46.18
C GLU A 99 -6.67 34.97 -47.59
N GLU A 100 -6.21 36.22 -47.76
CA GLU A 100 -5.79 36.74 -49.08
C GLU A 100 -4.40 36.29 -49.54
N HIS A 101 -3.61 35.63 -48.69
CA HIS A 101 -2.23 35.21 -49.01
C HIS A 101 -2.08 33.74 -49.44
N HIS A 102 -3.19 33.03 -49.62
CA HIS A 102 -3.23 31.63 -50.05
C HIS A 102 -4.15 31.41 -51.28
N GLU A 103 -3.95 32.19 -52.35
CA GLU A 103 -4.24 31.77 -53.74
C GLU A 103 -2.97 31.70 -54.58
#